data_AF-A0A2H0XFE3-F1
#
_entry.id   AF-A0A2H0XFE3-F1
#
_cell.length_a   1.000
_cell.length_b   1.000
_cell.length_c   1.000
_cell.angle_alpha   90.00
_cell.angle_beta   90.00
_cell.angle_gamma   90.00
#
_symmetry.space_group_name_H-M   'P 1'
#
loop_
_entity.id
_entity.type
_entity.pdbx_description
1 polymer ?
#
loop_
_entity_poly.entity_id
_entity_poly.type
_entity_poly.pdbx_seq_one_letter_code
_entity_poly.pdbx_strand_id
1 'polypeptide(L)'
;MKKIVSVIIIIIGVLSILLLISSIDKIREELIAREPRKIRVVVLNGTSIDGLASRTANFLRENGCDILQTGDATSLHKNTVILDRSSRKLRKARRIRYLLRVGEMAYEADPAHIIEVTVILGEDYKSKQ
;
A
#
# COMPACT_ATOMS: atom_id res chain seq x y z
N MET A 1 -38.42 25.86 -37.93
CA MET A 1 -37.62 24.66 -38.23
C MET A 1 -36.13 24.83 -37.88
N LYS A 2 -35.39 25.81 -38.42
CA LYS A 2 -33.95 25.98 -38.15
C LYS A 2 -33.55 26.08 -36.66
N LYS A 3 -34.33 26.81 -35.85
CA LYS A 3 -34.11 26.90 -34.39
C LYS A 3 -34.24 25.56 -33.67
N ILE A 4 -35.23 24.74 -34.07
CA ILE A 4 -35.48 23.41 -33.49
C ILE A 4 -34.32 22.46 -33.80
N VAL A 5 -33.83 22.48 -35.06
CA VAL A 5 -32.67 21.69 -35.48
C VAL A 5 -31.41 22.06 -34.69
N SER A 6 -31.18 23.36 -34.47
CA SER A 6 -30.02 23.83 -33.68
C SER A 6 -30.08 23.37 -32.22
N VAL A 7 -31.27 23.34 -31.61
CA VAL A 7 -31.45 22.86 -30.24
C VAL A 7 -31.18 21.35 -30.14
N ILE A 8 -31.62 20.56 -31.11
CA ILE A 8 -31.36 19.11 -31.15
C ILE A 8 -29.85 18.82 -31.26
N ILE A 9 -29.12 19.56 -32.09
CA ILE A 9 -27.66 19.38 -32.23
C ILE A 9 -26.94 19.68 -30.90
N ILE A 10 -27.35 20.72 -30.18
CA ILE A 10 -26.78 21.04 -28.87
C ILE A 10 -27.07 19.91 -27.88
N ILE A 11 -28.31 19.40 -27.83
CA ILE A 11 -28.68 18.30 -26.93
C ILE A 11 -27.87 17.04 -27.24
N ILE A 12 -27.73 16.68 -28.51
CA ILE A 12 -26.94 15.52 -28.93
C ILE A 12 -25.47 15.74 -28.55
N GLY A 13 -24.91 16.92 -28.80
CA GLY A 13 -23.53 17.23 -28.43
C GLY A 13 -23.29 17.12 -26.93
N VAL A 14 -24.19 17.69 -26.12
CA VAL A 14 -24.14 17.59 -24.65
C VAL A 14 -24.26 16.13 -24.20
N LEU A 15 -25.21 15.38 -24.75
CA LEU A 15 -25.38 13.96 -24.43
C LEU A 15 -24.14 13.14 -24.82
N SER A 16 -23.57 13.36 -26.00
CA SER A 16 -22.34 12.70 -26.45
C SER A 16 -21.16 13.02 -25.52
N ILE A 17 -21.04 14.26 -25.06
CA ILE A 17 -20.02 14.67 -24.08
C ILE A 17 -20.22 13.98 -22.73
N LEU A 18 -21.45 13.91 -22.23
CA LEU A 18 -21.77 13.21 -20.97
C LEU A 18 -21.43 11.70 -21.07
N LEU A 19 -21.75 11.07 -22.20
CA LEU A 19 -21.42 9.66 -22.45
C LEU A 19 -19.91 9.43 -22.50
N LEU A 20 -19.14 10.34 -23.10
CA LEU A 20 -17.67 10.28 -23.12
C LEU A 20 -17.07 10.37 -21.71
N ILE A 21 -17.56 11.28 -20.87
CA ILE A 21 -17.10 11.42 -19.48
C ILE A 21 -17.33 10.12 -18.71
N SER A 22 -18.53 9.54 -18.80
CA SER A 22 -18.85 8.28 -18.12
C SER A 22 -17.97 7.10 -18.57
N SER A 23 -17.60 7.08 -19.86
CA SER A 23 -16.73 6.05 -20.42
C SER A 23 -15.30 6.14 -19.88
N ILE A 24 -14.80 7.36 -19.68
CA ILE A 24 -13.47 7.60 -19.11
C ILE A 24 -13.41 7.14 -17.66
N ASP A 25 -14.43 7.44 -16.84
CA ASP A 25 -14.47 7.01 -15.44
C ASP A 25 -14.46 5.48 -15.31
N LYS A 26 -15.23 4.80 -16.15
CA LYS A 26 -15.26 3.33 -16.17
C LYS A 26 -13.90 2.73 -16.52
N ILE A 27 -13.20 3.31 -17.50
CA ILE A 27 -11.85 2.88 -17.89
C ILE A 27 -10.86 3.13 -16.74
N ARG A 28 -10.96 4.28 -16.05
CA ARG A 28 -10.13 4.61 -14.89
C ARG A 28 -10.31 3.61 -13.74
N GLU A 29 -11.56 3.31 -13.38
CA GLU A 29 -11.87 2.32 -12.34
C GLU A 29 -11.30 0.93 -12.68
N GLU A 30 -11.43 0.52 -13.94
CA GLU A 30 -10.89 -0.76 -14.39
C GLU A 30 -9.35 -0.78 -14.36
N LEU A 31 -8.69 0.34 -14.68
CA LEU A 31 -7.23 0.48 -14.56
C LEU A 31 -6.77 0.45 -13.10
N ILE A 32 -7.45 1.16 -12.19
CA ILE A 32 -7.15 1.16 -10.75
C ILE A 32 -7.36 -0.24 -10.16
N ALA A 33 -8.42 -0.94 -10.55
CA ALA A 33 -8.69 -2.30 -10.12
C ALA A 33 -7.65 -3.32 -10.65
N ARG A 34 -7.02 -3.01 -11.80
CA ARG A 34 -5.95 -3.83 -12.40
C ARG A 34 -4.57 -3.54 -11.80
N GLU A 35 -4.35 -2.38 -11.18
CA GLU A 35 -3.10 -2.15 -10.47
C GLU A 35 -2.99 -3.11 -9.26
N PRO A 36 -1.86 -3.82 -9.11
CA PRO A 36 -1.65 -4.67 -7.96
C PRO A 36 -1.61 -3.79 -6.71
N ARG A 37 -2.68 -3.83 -5.90
CA ARG A 37 -2.76 -3.11 -4.63
C ARG A 37 -1.53 -3.42 -3.78
N LYS A 38 -0.70 -2.39 -3.57
CA LYS A 38 0.51 -2.46 -2.75
C LYS A 38 0.14 -2.77 -1.30
N ILE A 39 1.01 -3.52 -0.61
CA ILE A 39 0.83 -3.79 0.82
C ILE A 39 1.15 -2.51 1.59
N ARG A 40 0.22 -2.03 2.41
CA ARG A 40 0.45 -0.86 3.28
C ARG A 40 1.24 -1.25 4.53
N VAL A 41 2.45 -0.72 4.67
CA VAL A 41 3.42 -1.13 5.69
C VAL A 41 3.83 0.05 6.57
N VAL A 42 3.93 -0.22 7.87
CA VAL A 42 4.67 0.63 8.83
C VAL A 42 5.98 -0.08 9.20
N VAL A 43 7.08 0.67 9.24
CA VAL A 43 8.42 0.14 9.59
C VAL A 43 8.94 0.83 10.84
N LEU A 44 9.21 0.06 11.89
CA LEU A 44 9.70 0.55 13.18
C LEU A 44 11.12 0.03 13.44
N ASN A 45 11.98 0.90 13.94
CA ASN A 45 13.34 0.57 14.32
C ASN A 45 13.37 0.09 15.78
N GLY A 46 13.52 -1.22 15.98
CA GLY A 46 13.79 -1.80 17.30
C GLY A 46 15.27 -2.06 17.52
N THR A 47 16.18 -1.33 16.85
CA THR A 47 17.63 -1.53 16.97
C THR A 47 18.31 -0.26 17.43
N SER A 48 19.59 -0.38 17.79
CA SER A 48 20.48 0.78 18.04
C SER A 48 21.02 1.45 16.77
N ILE A 49 20.62 1.00 15.57
CA ILE A 49 21.18 1.45 14.29
C ILE A 49 20.33 2.60 13.72
N ASP A 50 20.91 3.78 13.65
CA ASP A 50 20.24 4.96 13.10
C ASP A 50 19.84 4.80 11.62
N GLY A 51 18.64 5.30 11.30
CA GLY A 51 18.10 5.32 9.94
C GLY A 51 17.74 3.95 9.36
N LEU A 52 17.83 2.86 10.14
CA LEU A 52 17.57 1.50 9.64
C LEU A 52 16.13 1.32 9.14
N ALA A 53 15.14 1.88 9.83
CA ALA A 53 13.75 1.86 9.38
C ALA A 53 13.55 2.60 8.05
N SER A 54 14.23 3.75 7.86
CA SER A 54 14.13 4.54 6.63
C SER A 54 14.75 3.80 5.42
N ARG A 55 15.95 3.23 5.59
CA ARG A 55 16.58 2.40 4.53
C ARG A 55 15.72 1.20 4.16
N THR A 56 15.18 0.51 5.17
CA THR A 56 14.32 -0.66 4.96
C THR A 56 12.99 -0.29 4.29
N ALA A 57 12.42 0.87 4.65
CA ALA A 57 11.23 1.39 3.98
C ALA A 57 11.48 1.66 2.49
N ASN A 58 12.63 2.21 2.12
CA ASN A 58 12.98 2.43 0.71
C ASN A 58 13.08 1.11 -0.05
N PHE A 59 13.78 0.12 0.51
CA PHE A 59 13.85 -1.22 -0.06
C PHE A 59 12.45 -1.86 -0.25
N LEU A 60 11.59 -1.80 0.77
CA LEU A 60 10.24 -2.35 0.69
C LEU A 60 9.38 -1.61 -0.36
N ARG A 61 9.55 -0.29 -0.51
CA ARG A 61 8.86 0.52 -1.52
C ARG A 61 9.25 0.10 -2.94
N GLU A 62 10.54 -0.08 -3.19
CA GLU A 62 11.06 -0.61 -4.47
C GLU A 62 10.52 -2.01 -4.79
N ASN A 63 10.18 -2.78 -3.76
CA ASN A 63 9.63 -4.14 -3.88
C ASN A 63 8.09 -4.19 -3.84
N GLY A 64 7.42 -3.07 -4.14
CA GLY A 64 5.97 -3.01 -4.34
C GLY A 64 5.15 -2.93 -3.06
N CYS A 65 5.74 -2.39 -1.98
CA CYS A 65 5.00 -1.98 -0.78
C CYS A 65 4.67 -0.48 -0.83
N ASP A 66 3.62 -0.10 -0.13
CA ASP A 66 3.26 1.28 0.16
C ASP A 66 3.64 1.57 1.61
N ILE A 67 4.60 2.47 1.82
CA ILE A 67 5.09 2.77 3.18
C ILE A 67 4.29 3.94 3.73
N LEU A 68 3.49 3.66 4.75
CA LEU A 68 2.68 4.68 5.43
C LEU A 68 3.53 5.50 6.40
N GLN A 69 4.43 4.84 7.13
CA GLN A 69 5.21 5.49 8.19
C GLN A 69 6.51 4.72 8.48
N THR A 70 7.53 5.48 8.88
CA THR A 70 8.72 4.98 9.57
C THR A 70 8.83 5.61 10.95
N GLY A 71 9.37 4.88 11.93
CA GLY A 71 9.65 5.42 13.27
C GLY A 71 10.51 4.47 14.09
N ASP A 72 10.59 4.74 15.38
CA ASP A 72 11.26 3.86 16.35
C ASP A 72 10.24 2.98 17.07
N ALA A 73 10.65 1.79 17.46
CA ALA A 73 9.86 0.93 18.33
C ALA A 73 9.97 1.42 19.78
N THR A 74 9.01 1.03 20.62
CA THR A 74 8.98 1.41 22.04
C THR A 74 10.16 0.87 22.84
N SER A 75 10.83 -0.18 22.34
CA SER A 75 11.97 -0.84 22.98
C SER A 75 12.91 -1.42 21.93
N LEU A 76 14.13 -1.79 22.33
CA LEU A 76 15.01 -2.61 21.51
C LEU A 76 14.45 -4.04 21.38
N HIS A 77 14.58 -4.62 20.19
CA HIS A 77 14.12 -5.94 19.83
C HIS A 77 15.30 -6.79 19.35
N LYS A 78 15.44 -7.97 19.92
CA LYS A 78 16.47 -8.93 19.47
C LYS A 78 16.12 -9.55 18.12
N ASN A 79 14.84 -9.91 17.95
CA ASN A 79 14.33 -10.55 16.74
C ASN A 79 13.40 -9.58 16.01
N THR A 80 13.43 -9.64 14.68
CA THR A 80 12.51 -8.90 13.83
C THR A 80 11.12 -9.49 13.97
N VAL A 81 10.10 -8.64 14.05
CA VAL A 81 8.70 -9.05 14.16
C VAL A 81 7.90 -8.45 13.01
N ILE A 82 7.06 -9.27 12.38
CA ILE A 82 6.22 -8.90 11.26
C ILE A 82 4.77 -9.20 11.62
N LEU A 83 4.01 -8.16 11.92
CA LEU A 83 2.61 -8.27 12.31
C LEU A 83 1.73 -8.11 11.07
N ASP A 84 1.03 -9.17 10.66
CA ASP A 84 -0.07 -9.03 9.68
C ASP A 84 -1.25 -8.38 10.40
N ARG A 85 -1.56 -7.15 10.00
CA ARG A 85 -2.65 -6.36 10.58
C ARG A 85 -4.00 -6.65 9.93
N SER A 86 -3.99 -7.37 8.80
CA SER A 86 -5.16 -7.55 7.93
C SER A 86 -5.78 -8.95 7.99
N SER A 87 -5.00 -10.01 8.25
CA SER A 87 -5.51 -11.38 8.24
C SER A 87 -4.69 -12.37 9.06
N ARG A 88 -5.39 -13.24 9.81
CA ARG A 88 -4.81 -14.43 10.48
C ARG A 88 -4.13 -15.41 9.52
N LYS A 89 -4.38 -15.30 8.21
CA LYS A 89 -3.70 -16.12 7.21
C LYS A 89 -2.25 -15.67 6.96
N LEU A 90 -1.78 -14.55 7.53
CA LEU A 90 -0.38 -14.09 7.46
C LEU A 90 0.21 -14.03 6.03
N ARG A 91 -0.62 -13.80 5.01
CA ARG A 91 -0.14 -13.82 3.61
C ARG A 91 0.75 -12.61 3.33
N LYS A 92 0.41 -11.44 3.87
CA LYS A 92 1.17 -10.21 3.66
C LYS A 92 2.44 -10.23 4.51
N ALA A 93 2.35 -10.66 5.76
CA ALA A 93 3.52 -10.89 6.60
C ALA A 93 4.52 -11.87 5.96
N ARG A 94 4.05 -12.97 5.34
CA ARG A 94 4.93 -13.90 4.60
C ARG A 94 5.66 -13.26 3.43
N ARG A 95 4.98 -12.39 2.66
CA ARG A 95 5.63 -11.66 1.57
C ARG A 95 6.72 -10.73 2.09
N ILE A 96 6.46 -10.01 3.19
CA ILE A 96 7.46 -9.15 3.81
C ILE A 96 8.64 -9.96 4.37
N ARG A 97 8.37 -11.07 5.08
CA ARG A 97 9.41 -11.98 5.56
C ARG A 97 10.29 -12.52 4.44
N TYR A 98 9.70 -12.86 3.29
CA TYR A 98 10.45 -13.31 2.12
C TYR A 98 11.43 -12.23 1.62
N LEU A 99 11.01 -10.97 1.59
CA LEU A 99 11.85 -9.83 1.19
C LEU A 99 12.98 -9.56 2.21
N LEU A 100 12.65 -9.57 3.50
CA LEU A 100 13.59 -9.26 4.59
C LEU A 100 14.47 -10.45 4.98
N ARG A 101 14.08 -11.68 4.59
CA ARG A 101 14.72 -12.97 4.91
C ARG A 101 14.77 -13.34 6.39
N VAL A 102 14.28 -12.48 7.27
CA VAL A 102 14.14 -12.68 8.71
C VAL A 102 12.76 -12.24 9.15
N GLY A 103 12.42 -12.50 10.41
CA GLY A 103 11.21 -12.02 11.04
C GLY A 103 10.28 -13.14 11.49
N GLU A 104 9.91 -13.11 12.75
CA GLU A 104 8.80 -13.87 13.31
C GLU A 104 7.48 -13.23 12.89
N MET A 105 6.50 -14.04 12.50
CA MET A 105 5.23 -13.51 12.00
C MET A 105 4.12 -13.77 13.00
N ALA A 106 3.31 -12.74 13.27
CA ALA A 106 2.12 -12.86 14.10
C ALA A 106 0.96 -12.07 13.48
N TYR A 107 -0.26 -12.33 13.96
CA TYR A 107 -1.44 -11.58 13.60
C TYR A 107 -1.85 -10.68 14.75
N GLU A 108 -2.07 -9.40 14.45
CA GLU A 108 -2.60 -8.44 15.40
C GLU A 108 -3.48 -7.46 14.64
N ALA A 109 -4.80 -7.50 14.77
CA ALA A 109 -5.69 -6.68 13.96
C ALA A 109 -5.36 -5.19 14.09
N ASP A 110 -5.42 -4.43 12.98
CA ASP A 110 -5.52 -2.98 13.03
C ASP A 110 -7.00 -2.59 13.01
N PRO A 111 -7.57 -2.03 14.10
CA PRO A 111 -8.99 -1.66 14.15
C PRO A 111 -9.40 -0.65 13.07
N ALA A 112 -8.48 0.23 12.68
CA ALA A 112 -8.73 1.22 11.63
C ALA A 112 -8.69 0.63 10.22
N HIS A 113 -8.17 -0.59 10.05
CA HIS A 113 -7.97 -1.25 8.76
C HIS A 113 -7.14 -0.40 7.77
N ILE A 114 -6.25 0.45 8.28
CA ILE A 114 -5.35 1.31 7.52
C ILE A 114 -4.01 0.60 7.32
N ILE A 115 -3.48 -0.01 8.37
CA ILE A 115 -2.21 -0.73 8.31
C ILE A 115 -2.48 -2.17 7.90
N GLU A 116 -1.70 -2.70 6.96
CA GLU A 116 -1.82 -4.11 6.56
C GLU A 116 -0.68 -4.96 7.11
N VAL A 117 0.52 -4.38 7.26
CA VAL A 117 1.64 -5.01 7.96
C VAL A 117 2.40 -3.97 8.81
N THR A 118 2.80 -4.35 10.01
CA THR A 118 3.82 -3.63 10.79
C THR A 118 5.09 -4.47 10.83
N VAL A 119 6.23 -3.87 10.53
CA VAL A 119 7.56 -4.48 10.67
C VAL A 119 8.27 -3.79 11.82
N ILE A 120 8.69 -4.54 12.82
CA ILE A 120 9.58 -4.07 13.88
C ILE A 120 10.94 -4.74 13.65
N LEU A 121 11.94 -3.96 13.27
CA LEU A 121 13.28 -4.46 12.96
C LEU A 121 14.02 -4.78 14.26
N GLY A 122 14.57 -5.99 14.34
CA GLY A 122 15.40 -6.42 15.45
C GLY A 122 16.88 -6.49 15.08
N GLU A 123 17.72 -6.72 16.08
CA GLU A 123 19.19 -6.85 15.93
C GLU A 123 19.59 -8.03 15.02
N ASP A 124 18.69 -9.01 14.80
CA ASP A 124 18.86 -10.09 13.83
C ASP A 124 18.79 -9.61 12.36
N TYR A 125 18.20 -8.44 12.10
CA TYR A 125 18.12 -7.86 10.77
C TYR A 125 19.42 -7.19 10.38
N LYS A 126 20.29 -7.98 9.75
CA LYS A 126 21.49 -7.46 9.09
C LYS A 126 21.08 -6.82 7.78
N SER A 127 20.99 -5.49 7.78
CA SER A 127 20.94 -4.65 6.58
C SER A 127 22.11 -4.99 5.66
N LYS A 128 21.92 -5.93 4.72
CA LYS A 128 22.86 -6.27 3.64
C LYS A 128 22.52 -5.53 2.34
N GLN A 129 21.87 -4.38 2.45
CA GLN A 129 21.31 -3.62 1.34
C GLN A 129 21.95 -2.23 1.33
#